data_AF-A0A7C4WLK8-F1
#
_entry.id   AF-A0A7C4WLK8-F1
#
_cell.length_a   1.000
_cell.length_b   1.000
_cell.length_c   1.000
_cell.angle_alpha   90.00
_cell.angle_beta   90.00
_cell.angle_gamma   90.00
#
_symmetry.space_group_name_H-M   'P 1'
#
loop_
_entity.id
_entity.type
_entity.pdbx_description
1 polymer ?
#
loop_
_entity_poly.entity_id
_entity_poly.type
_entity_poly.pdbx_seq_one_letter_code
_entity_poly.pdbx_strand_id
1 'polypeptide(L)'
;MNRARRDVLKIVAATVGGAAIGPAFSRNIFAAKEQEKIPEMPWAYKKLDPIAVAERAYHGYYKGGCCYGAFEGIIGELKKEVGYPYILIPTEMFIFGEGGVAGTSTLCGALNGAAAAMFLVTGAFEEKKKAEAFEMIRELFNWYEQEALPNYRPMSPKFEIKPSVSKSPLCHVSVTRWCKMTGYKSFSKERSERCGWLTASTAKYAVELLNRKVDASFKAVHPLSAEVKSCRSCHDKGGELENSRTTMDCGGCHFTGKAKHP
;
A
#
# COMPACT_ATOMS: atom_id res chain seq x y z
N MET A 1 -25.57 1.59 -25.72
CA MET A 1 -26.03 0.19 -25.84
C MET A 1 -25.56 -0.39 -27.17
N ASN A 2 -24.64 -1.35 -27.11
CA ASN A 2 -24.33 -2.42 -28.08
C ASN A 2 -24.36 -2.13 -29.59
N ARG A 3 -23.19 -1.91 -30.22
CA ARG A 3 -22.90 -2.39 -31.61
C ARG A 3 -21.44 -2.74 -31.93
N ALA A 4 -20.53 -2.86 -30.95
CA ALA A 4 -19.13 -3.23 -31.23
C ALA A 4 -18.78 -4.72 -30.95
N ARG A 5 -19.78 -5.61 -30.81
CA ARG A 5 -19.61 -7.05 -30.51
C ARG A 5 -19.99 -7.98 -31.67
N ARG A 6 -19.94 -7.54 -32.92
CA ARG A 6 -20.36 -8.39 -34.07
C ARG A 6 -19.39 -8.51 -35.24
N ASP A 7 -18.15 -8.04 -35.11
CA ASP A 7 -17.16 -8.10 -36.22
C ASP A 7 -16.14 -9.24 -36.13
N VAL A 8 -16.47 -10.36 -35.47
CA VAL A 8 -15.62 -11.56 -35.51
C VAL A 8 -16.44 -12.79 -35.90
N LEU A 9 -16.94 -12.80 -37.13
CA LEU A 9 -17.37 -14.02 -37.81
C LEU A 9 -17.53 -13.74 -39.32
N LYS A 10 -16.40 -13.78 -40.03
CA LYS A 10 -16.39 -14.00 -41.49
C LYS A 10 -15.39 -15.11 -41.78
N ILE A 11 -15.86 -16.34 -41.61
CA ILE A 11 -15.24 -17.52 -42.22
C ILE A 11 -15.63 -17.45 -43.70
N VAL A 12 -14.66 -17.18 -44.57
CA VAL A 12 -14.83 -17.31 -46.02
C VAL A 12 -14.40 -18.73 -46.40
N ALA A 13 -15.37 -19.55 -46.77
CA ALA A 13 -15.16 -20.79 -47.51
C ALA A 13 -15.40 -20.50 -48.99
N ALA A 14 -14.40 -20.74 -49.84
CA ALA A 14 -14.52 -21.33 -51.18
C ALA A 14 -13.20 -21.22 -51.95
N THR A 15 -12.58 -22.37 -52.26
CA THR A 15 -12.31 -22.76 -53.66
C THR A 15 -11.99 -24.26 -53.72
N VAL A 16 -12.52 -24.86 -54.77
CA VAL A 16 -12.57 -26.28 -55.11
C VAL A 16 -11.28 -26.71 -55.81
N GLY A 17 -10.70 -27.87 -55.44
CA GLY A 17 -9.61 -28.52 -56.17
C GLY A 17 -9.03 -29.69 -55.38
N GLY A 18 -9.26 -30.93 -55.85
CA GLY A 18 -9.13 -32.15 -55.04
C GLY A 18 -7.72 -32.62 -54.68
N ALA A 19 -7.63 -33.23 -53.50
CA ALA A 19 -6.76 -34.38 -53.19
C ALA A 19 -7.35 -35.09 -51.95
N ALA A 20 -7.59 -36.40 -52.07
CA ALA A 20 -8.05 -37.22 -50.97
C ALA A 20 -6.91 -37.46 -49.96
N ILE A 21 -7.10 -37.05 -48.69
CA ILE A 21 -6.34 -37.54 -47.53
C ILE A 21 -7.35 -37.76 -46.39
N GLY A 22 -7.26 -38.93 -45.75
CA GLY A 22 -8.23 -39.48 -44.79
C GLY A 22 -8.32 -38.77 -43.41
N PRO A 23 -9.00 -39.41 -42.45
CA PRO A 23 -9.58 -38.76 -41.27
C PRO A 23 -8.52 -38.50 -40.20
N ALA A 24 -7.81 -37.39 -40.33
CA ALA A 24 -7.01 -36.82 -39.25
C ALA A 24 -6.91 -35.32 -39.51
N PHE A 25 -6.90 -34.51 -38.45
CA PHE A 25 -6.90 -33.04 -38.47
C PHE A 25 -8.27 -32.36 -38.59
N SER A 26 -9.00 -32.36 -37.48
CA SER A 26 -9.57 -31.11 -36.92
C SER A 26 -10.21 -31.35 -35.56
N ARG A 27 -9.45 -31.88 -34.60
CA ARG A 27 -9.70 -31.53 -33.20
C ARG A 27 -9.17 -30.13 -33.02
N ASN A 28 -10.00 -29.13 -33.32
CA ASN A 28 -9.70 -27.74 -33.08
C ASN A 28 -9.32 -27.56 -31.61
N ILE A 29 -8.06 -27.20 -31.40
CA ILE A 29 -7.38 -26.90 -30.13
C ILE A 29 -7.82 -25.49 -29.69
N PHE A 30 -9.11 -25.33 -29.45
CA PHE A 30 -9.63 -24.19 -28.72
C PHE A 30 -10.47 -24.71 -27.56
N ALA A 31 -9.82 -25.44 -26.65
CA ALA A 31 -10.23 -25.39 -25.27
C ALA A 31 -10.01 -23.94 -24.83
N ALA A 32 -11.07 -23.13 -24.89
CA ALA A 32 -11.09 -21.84 -24.24
C ALA A 32 -10.74 -22.11 -22.78
N LYS A 33 -9.52 -21.75 -22.36
CA LYS A 33 -9.08 -21.88 -20.99
C LYS A 33 -10.12 -21.14 -20.15
N GLU A 34 -10.85 -21.86 -19.32
CA GLU A 34 -11.88 -21.29 -18.47
C GLU A 34 -11.28 -20.11 -17.71
N GLN A 35 -11.85 -18.92 -17.89
CA GLN A 35 -11.31 -17.71 -17.30
C GLN A 35 -11.47 -17.82 -15.79
N GLU A 36 -10.37 -18.12 -15.08
CA GLU A 36 -10.37 -18.25 -13.62
C GLU A 36 -10.94 -16.98 -12.98
N LYS A 37 -12.08 -17.13 -12.29
CA LYS A 37 -12.80 -16.04 -11.64
C LYS A 37 -11.98 -15.47 -10.48
N ILE A 38 -11.73 -14.17 -10.49
CA ILE A 38 -11.05 -13.46 -9.39
C ILE A 38 -11.82 -13.73 -8.08
N PRO A 39 -11.17 -14.26 -7.03
CA PRO A 39 -11.85 -14.57 -5.78
C PRO A 39 -12.22 -13.30 -5.02
N GLU A 40 -13.24 -13.41 -4.20
CA GLU A 40 -13.62 -12.34 -3.28
C GLU A 40 -12.52 -12.13 -2.22
N MET A 41 -12.39 -10.90 -1.73
CA MET A 41 -11.48 -10.59 -0.63
C MET A 41 -12.04 -11.10 0.71
N PRO A 42 -11.19 -11.45 1.68
CA PRO A 42 -9.73 -11.37 1.66
C PRO A 42 -9.08 -12.47 0.82
N TRP A 43 -7.97 -12.14 0.17
CA TRP A 43 -7.18 -13.11 -0.59
C TRP A 43 -6.26 -13.92 0.33
N ALA A 44 -5.97 -15.16 -0.10
CA ALA A 44 -5.15 -16.09 0.66
C ALA A 44 -3.74 -15.53 0.90
N TYR A 45 -3.26 -15.61 2.13
CA TYR A 45 -1.96 -15.08 2.52
C TYR A 45 -1.05 -16.16 3.06
N LYS A 46 0.19 -16.16 2.57
CA LYS A 46 1.30 -16.93 3.11
C LYS A 46 2.25 -15.96 3.82
N LYS A 47 2.76 -16.35 4.99
CA LYS A 47 3.74 -15.54 5.72
C LYS A 47 4.90 -15.19 4.80
N LEU A 48 5.25 -13.91 4.78
CA LEU A 48 6.33 -13.39 3.96
C LEU A 48 7.55 -13.11 4.84
N ASP A 49 8.74 -13.16 4.24
CA ASP A 49 9.95 -12.65 4.89
C ASP A 49 9.91 -11.11 4.91
N PRO A 50 9.88 -10.47 6.09
CA PRO A 50 9.87 -9.02 6.19
C PRO A 50 11.10 -8.35 5.56
N ILE A 51 12.25 -9.03 5.52
CA ILE A 51 13.49 -8.50 4.94
C ILE A 51 13.41 -8.51 3.42
N ALA A 52 12.99 -9.61 2.80
CA ALA A 52 12.75 -9.68 1.35
C ALA A 52 11.75 -8.60 0.88
N VAL A 53 10.67 -8.39 1.64
CA VAL A 53 9.68 -7.34 1.38
C VAL A 53 10.31 -5.95 1.46
N ALA A 54 11.12 -5.69 2.50
CA ALA A 54 11.78 -4.40 2.70
C ALA A 54 12.74 -4.07 1.54
N GLU A 55 13.57 -5.02 1.14
CA GLU A 55 14.51 -4.86 0.02
C GLU A 55 13.78 -4.64 -1.31
N ARG A 56 12.74 -5.45 -1.60
CA ARG A 56 11.91 -5.24 -2.80
C ARG A 56 11.27 -3.85 -2.77
N ALA A 57 10.76 -3.41 -1.62
CA ALA A 57 10.14 -2.10 -1.49
C ALA A 57 11.14 -0.94 -1.68
N TYR A 58 12.36 -1.07 -1.15
CA TYR A 58 13.45 -0.11 -1.37
C TYR A 58 13.79 0.02 -2.86
N HIS A 59 13.95 -1.10 -3.58
CA HIS A 59 14.19 -1.07 -5.02
C HIS A 59 12.97 -0.55 -5.79
N GLY A 60 11.77 -0.93 -5.37
CA GLY A 60 10.52 -0.44 -5.94
C GLY A 60 10.38 1.08 -5.84
N TYR A 61 10.80 1.69 -4.73
CA TYR A 61 10.81 3.15 -4.58
C TYR A 61 11.55 3.83 -5.74
N TYR A 62 12.70 3.29 -6.15
CA TYR A 62 13.48 3.83 -7.26
C TYR A 62 12.89 3.60 -8.65
N LYS A 63 11.90 2.71 -8.76
CA LYS A 63 11.20 2.42 -10.02
C LYS A 63 9.90 3.23 -10.17
N GLY A 64 9.17 3.49 -9.09
CA GLY A 64 7.83 4.10 -9.16
C GLY A 64 7.41 4.96 -7.96
N GLY A 65 8.37 5.37 -7.12
CA GLY A 65 8.09 6.17 -5.94
C GLY A 65 7.54 5.36 -4.76
N CYS A 66 7.25 6.06 -3.66
CA CYS A 66 7.04 5.43 -2.36
C CYS A 66 5.76 4.57 -2.26
N CYS A 67 4.70 4.94 -2.97
CA CYS A 67 3.44 4.20 -3.00
C CYS A 67 3.56 2.90 -3.79
N TYR A 68 4.11 2.98 -5.01
CA TYR A 68 4.47 1.82 -5.80
C TYR A 68 5.42 0.90 -5.03
N GLY A 69 6.51 1.43 -4.48
CA GLY A 69 7.51 0.61 -3.80
C GLY A 69 6.93 -0.18 -2.62
N ALA A 70 6.12 0.45 -1.76
CA ALA A 70 5.52 -0.25 -0.62
C ALA A 70 4.50 -1.33 -1.06
N PHE A 71 3.66 -1.01 -2.06
CA PHE A 71 2.69 -1.95 -2.59
C PHE A 71 3.36 -3.12 -3.32
N GLU A 72 4.31 -2.83 -4.21
CA GLU A 72 5.12 -3.81 -4.94
C GLU A 72 5.95 -4.68 -3.99
N GLY A 73 6.51 -4.13 -2.92
CA GLY A 73 7.23 -4.89 -1.91
C GLY A 73 6.41 -6.06 -1.35
N ILE A 74 5.14 -5.81 -1.03
CA ILE A 74 4.26 -6.80 -0.42
C ILE A 74 3.61 -7.69 -1.49
N ILE A 75 2.97 -7.08 -2.49
CA ILE A 75 2.26 -7.81 -3.54
C ILE A 75 3.23 -8.60 -4.43
N GLY A 76 4.42 -8.08 -4.67
CA GLY A 76 5.45 -8.75 -5.45
C GLY A 76 5.96 -10.03 -4.79
N GLU A 77 6.10 -10.05 -3.46
CA GLU A 77 6.42 -11.29 -2.74
C GLU A 77 5.20 -12.23 -2.69
N LEU A 78 3.96 -11.73 -2.59
CA LEU A 78 2.76 -12.57 -2.69
C LEU A 78 2.55 -13.18 -4.08
N LYS A 79 2.94 -12.47 -5.16
CA LYS A 79 2.98 -13.03 -6.51
C LYS A 79 3.91 -14.24 -6.60
N LYS A 80 5.05 -14.21 -5.90
CA LYS A 80 6.02 -15.30 -5.86
C LYS A 80 5.54 -16.45 -4.96
N GLU A 81 5.03 -16.13 -3.78
CA GLU A 81 4.75 -17.10 -2.72
C GLU A 81 3.36 -17.75 -2.81
N VAL A 82 2.38 -17.05 -3.41
CA VAL A 82 0.99 -17.50 -3.55
C VAL A 82 0.57 -17.62 -5.02
N GLY A 83 1.00 -16.71 -5.89
CA GLY A 83 0.65 -16.73 -7.31
C GLY A 83 -0.72 -16.10 -7.58
N TYR A 84 -1.66 -16.88 -8.10
CA TYR A 84 -3.03 -16.40 -8.35
C TYR A 84 -3.75 -16.09 -7.02
N PRO A 85 -4.52 -14.98 -6.92
CA PRO A 85 -4.81 -13.97 -7.95
C PRO A 85 -3.83 -12.78 -7.96
N TYR A 86 -2.82 -12.74 -7.09
CA TYR A 86 -1.88 -11.61 -6.99
C TYR A 86 -1.16 -11.30 -8.30
N ILE A 87 -0.88 -12.31 -9.14
CA ILE A 87 -0.27 -12.14 -10.46
C ILE A 87 -1.10 -11.28 -11.41
N LEU A 88 -2.41 -11.11 -11.15
CA LEU A 88 -3.29 -10.26 -11.96
C LEU A 88 -3.20 -8.78 -11.60
N ILE A 89 -2.60 -8.42 -10.46
CA ILE A 89 -2.55 -7.01 -10.03
C ILE A 89 -1.47 -6.27 -10.84
N PRO A 90 -1.84 -5.22 -11.60
CA PRO A 90 -0.87 -4.30 -12.21
C PRO A 90 -0.35 -3.35 -11.14
N THR A 91 0.79 -3.66 -10.54
CA THR A 91 1.36 -2.87 -9.44
C THR A 91 1.77 -1.48 -9.92
N GLU A 92 2.04 -1.29 -11.23
CA GLU A 92 2.30 0.01 -11.85
C GLU A 92 1.20 1.04 -11.55
N MET A 93 -0.04 0.60 -11.32
CA MET A 93 -1.14 1.51 -10.95
C MET A 93 -0.75 2.39 -9.75
N PHE A 94 -0.01 1.85 -8.78
CA PHE A 94 0.33 2.53 -7.52
C PHE A 94 1.38 3.65 -7.64
N ILE A 95 1.92 3.90 -8.84
CA ILE A 95 2.77 5.08 -9.11
C ILE A 95 2.01 6.38 -8.80
N PHE A 96 0.68 6.40 -8.94
CA PHE A 96 -0.15 7.58 -8.65
C PHE A 96 0.12 8.20 -7.27
N GLY A 97 0.48 7.38 -6.27
CA GLY A 97 0.68 7.83 -4.90
C GLY A 97 2.05 8.47 -4.65
N GLU A 98 2.92 8.56 -5.66
CA GLU A 98 4.20 9.27 -5.54
C GLU A 98 4.02 10.71 -5.04
N GLY A 99 4.91 11.12 -4.12
CA GLY A 99 4.90 12.49 -3.60
C GLY A 99 3.61 12.84 -2.86
N GLY A 100 2.89 11.85 -2.31
CA GLY A 100 1.62 12.03 -1.62
C GLY A 100 0.48 12.37 -2.57
N VAL A 101 0.26 11.47 -3.53
CA VAL A 101 -0.69 11.59 -4.65
C VAL A 101 -0.27 12.67 -5.64
N ALA A 102 0.32 12.25 -6.76
CA ALA A 102 0.77 13.11 -7.86
C ALA A 102 1.56 14.35 -7.40
N GLY A 103 2.43 14.21 -6.40
CA GLY A 103 3.26 15.30 -5.89
C GLY A 103 2.57 16.33 -4.99
N THR A 104 1.28 16.16 -4.67
CA THR A 104 0.52 17.12 -3.84
C THR A 104 0.90 17.10 -2.36
N SER A 105 1.78 16.19 -1.96
CA SER A 105 2.36 16.08 -0.62
C SER A 105 1.35 15.80 0.50
N THR A 106 0.26 15.11 0.18
CA THR A 106 -0.78 14.68 1.14
C THR A 106 -0.36 13.42 1.91
N LEU A 107 -1.15 12.33 1.91
CA LEU A 107 -0.80 11.08 2.61
C LEU A 107 0.54 10.52 2.12
N CYS A 108 1.41 10.05 3.03
CA CYS A 108 2.63 9.38 2.62
C CYS A 108 2.33 8.19 1.70
N GLY A 109 2.94 8.19 0.51
CA GLY A 109 2.71 7.13 -0.48
C GLY A 109 3.04 5.74 0.09
N ALA A 110 4.10 5.60 0.89
CA ALA A 110 4.45 4.32 1.51
C ALA A 110 3.30 3.77 2.39
N LEU A 111 2.64 4.62 3.17
CA LEU A 111 1.47 4.23 3.96
C LEU A 111 0.29 3.83 3.07
N ASN A 112 0.04 4.61 2.01
CA ASN A 112 -1.05 4.35 1.07
C ASN A 112 -0.88 2.98 0.38
N GLY A 113 0.30 2.71 -0.17
CA GLY A 113 0.62 1.44 -0.82
C GLY A 113 0.57 0.25 0.15
N ALA A 114 1.18 0.36 1.33
CA ALA A 114 1.17 -0.71 2.31
C ALA A 114 -0.26 -1.02 2.82
N ALA A 115 -1.06 0.01 3.13
CA ALA A 115 -2.43 -0.16 3.59
C ALA A 115 -3.33 -0.83 2.54
N ALA A 116 -3.18 -0.48 1.26
CA ALA A 116 -3.91 -1.14 0.19
C ALA A 116 -3.54 -2.63 0.05
N ALA A 117 -2.25 -2.97 0.16
CA ALA A 117 -1.79 -4.36 0.13
C ALA A 117 -2.31 -5.14 1.35
N MET A 118 -2.32 -4.54 2.54
CA MET A 118 -2.90 -5.15 3.74
C MET A 118 -4.41 -5.41 3.55
N PHE A 119 -5.15 -4.44 3.00
CA PHE A 119 -6.59 -4.58 2.82
C PHE A 119 -6.96 -5.72 1.85
N LEU A 120 -6.17 -5.97 0.81
CA LEU A 120 -6.35 -7.14 -0.07
C LEU A 120 -6.31 -8.48 0.70
N VAL A 121 -5.49 -8.54 1.76
CA VAL A 121 -5.23 -9.75 2.55
C VAL A 121 -6.18 -9.88 3.74
N THR A 122 -6.67 -8.77 4.30
CA THR A 122 -7.40 -8.80 5.58
C THR A 122 -8.82 -8.27 5.48
N GLY A 123 -9.10 -7.42 4.49
CA GLY A 123 -10.35 -6.70 4.35
C GLY A 123 -11.38 -7.42 3.48
N ALA A 124 -12.64 -7.04 3.65
CA ALA A 124 -13.75 -7.38 2.76
C ALA A 124 -14.85 -6.33 2.93
N PHE A 125 -15.91 -6.41 2.11
CA PHE A 125 -17.12 -5.62 2.33
C PHE A 125 -17.86 -6.01 3.63
N GLU A 126 -17.68 -7.25 4.07
CA GLU A 126 -18.18 -7.73 5.36
C GLU A 126 -17.65 -6.85 6.51
N GLU A 127 -18.57 -6.26 7.30
CA GLU A 127 -18.25 -5.25 8.31
C GLU A 127 -17.18 -5.69 9.33
N LYS A 128 -17.24 -6.94 9.78
CA LYS A 128 -16.26 -7.48 10.74
C LYS A 128 -14.85 -7.50 10.16
N LYS A 129 -14.69 -8.07 8.95
CA LYS A 129 -13.38 -8.12 8.25
C LYS A 129 -12.87 -6.72 7.92
N LYS A 130 -13.76 -5.82 7.51
CA LYS A 130 -13.42 -4.40 7.29
C LYS A 130 -12.89 -3.75 8.56
N ALA A 131 -13.55 -3.97 9.70
CA ALA A 131 -13.14 -3.42 10.99
C ALA A 131 -11.77 -3.96 11.44
N GLU A 132 -11.55 -5.27 11.34
CA GLU A 132 -10.26 -5.90 11.64
C GLU A 132 -9.12 -5.35 10.75
N ALA A 133 -9.37 -5.22 9.44
CA ALA A 133 -8.40 -4.63 8.51
C ALA A 133 -8.08 -3.17 8.88
N PHE A 134 -9.09 -2.40 9.24
CA PHE A 134 -8.92 -1.00 9.64
C PHE A 134 -8.16 -0.86 10.95
N GLU A 135 -8.30 -1.79 11.89
CA GLU A 135 -7.49 -1.81 13.12
C GLU A 135 -6.00 -1.96 12.80
N MET A 136 -5.64 -2.92 11.94
CA MET A 136 -4.25 -3.13 11.52
C MET A 136 -3.68 -1.95 10.74
N ILE A 137 -4.48 -1.34 9.86
CA ILE A 137 -4.06 -0.14 9.11
C ILE A 137 -3.87 1.04 10.05
N ARG A 138 -4.72 1.22 11.05
CA ARG A 138 -4.53 2.27 12.08
C ARG A 138 -3.29 2.04 12.90
N GLU A 139 -3.00 0.80 13.28
CA GLU A 139 -1.74 0.43 13.94
C GLU A 139 -0.52 0.83 13.10
N LEU A 140 -0.51 0.56 11.79
CA LEU A 140 0.54 1.00 10.87
C LEU A 140 0.69 2.53 10.85
N PHE A 141 -0.42 3.27 10.83
CA PHE A 141 -0.40 4.74 10.79
C PHE A 141 0.10 5.33 12.11
N ASN A 142 -0.39 4.80 13.24
CA ASN A 142 0.03 5.24 14.57
C ASN A 142 1.52 4.96 14.80
N TRP A 143 2.00 3.77 14.42
CA TRP A 143 3.43 3.43 14.42
C TRP A 143 4.24 4.46 13.61
N TYR A 144 3.81 4.79 12.40
CA TYR A 144 4.53 5.71 11.53
C TYR A 144 4.62 7.14 12.10
N GLU A 145 3.59 7.58 12.82
CA GLU A 145 3.58 8.88 13.48
C GLU A 145 4.52 8.93 14.69
N GLN A 146 4.63 7.82 15.43
CA GLN A 146 5.27 7.76 16.75
C GLN A 146 6.72 7.30 16.72
N GLU A 147 7.09 6.42 15.79
CA GLU A 147 8.43 5.83 15.74
C GLU A 147 9.46 6.70 15.02
N ALA A 148 10.73 6.51 15.39
CA ALA A 148 11.85 7.14 14.72
C ALA A 148 12.15 6.40 13.40
N LEU A 149 11.72 6.99 12.27
CA LEU A 149 11.79 6.36 10.96
C LEU A 149 12.70 7.12 9.97
N PRO A 150 13.36 6.43 9.02
CA PRO A 150 13.31 4.98 8.77
C PRO A 150 14.08 4.15 9.82
N ASN A 151 13.58 2.96 10.15
CA ASN A 151 14.19 2.03 11.12
C ASN A 151 14.71 0.73 10.46
N TYR A 152 14.63 0.65 9.14
CA TYR A 152 15.30 -0.37 8.33
C TYR A 152 16.38 0.30 7.48
N ARG A 153 17.59 -0.25 7.52
CA ARG A 153 18.70 0.12 6.65
C ARG A 153 18.79 -0.89 5.49
N PRO A 154 18.54 -0.48 4.24
CA PRO A 154 18.69 -1.35 3.07
C PRO A 154 20.12 -1.91 2.96
N MET A 155 20.26 -3.05 2.29
CA MET A 155 21.56 -3.72 2.11
C MET A 155 22.53 -2.89 1.27
N SER A 156 22.01 -2.18 0.25
CA SER A 156 22.79 -1.33 -0.65
C SER A 156 22.28 0.12 -0.65
N PRO A 157 22.49 0.86 0.46
CA PRO A 157 22.04 2.24 0.54
C PRO A 157 22.97 3.16 -0.26
N LYS A 158 22.40 4.22 -0.83
CA LYS A 158 23.17 5.27 -1.52
C LYS A 158 23.74 6.30 -0.55
N PHE A 159 23.06 6.53 0.58
CA PHE A 159 23.48 7.42 1.66
C PHE A 159 23.07 6.83 3.01
N GLU A 160 23.80 7.18 4.05
CA GLU A 160 23.36 6.89 5.42
C GLU A 160 22.28 7.90 5.85
N ILE A 161 21.14 7.38 6.32
CA ILE A 161 19.98 8.18 6.67
C ILE A 161 19.75 8.15 8.18
N LYS A 162 19.65 9.36 8.76
CA LYS A 162 19.24 9.52 10.16
C LYS A 162 17.72 9.38 10.30
N PRO A 163 17.22 8.64 11.29
CA PRO A 163 15.79 8.55 11.57
C PRO A 163 15.25 9.83 12.21
N SER A 164 13.94 10.05 12.09
CA SER A 164 13.20 11.11 12.77
C SER A 164 11.78 10.68 13.07
N VAL A 165 11.19 11.18 14.15
CA VAL A 165 9.76 10.99 14.43
C VAL A 165 8.94 11.98 13.59
N SER A 166 8.01 11.45 12.78
CA SER A 166 7.25 12.26 11.84
C SER A 166 6.12 13.05 12.49
N LYS A 167 5.50 12.52 13.55
CA LYS A 167 4.27 13.02 14.19
C LYS A 167 3.15 13.40 13.19
N SER A 168 3.11 12.74 12.04
CA SER A 168 2.08 12.94 11.01
C SER A 168 2.20 11.89 9.90
N PRO A 169 1.10 11.34 9.38
CA PRO A 169 1.14 10.44 8.24
C PRO A 169 1.26 11.23 6.92
N LEU A 170 1.18 12.57 6.97
CA LEU A 170 1.27 13.44 5.82
C LEU A 170 2.73 13.57 5.34
N CYS A 171 2.92 13.36 4.04
CA CYS A 171 4.19 13.47 3.33
C CYS A 171 4.83 14.84 3.53
N HIS A 172 4.05 15.92 3.36
CA HIS A 172 4.52 17.30 3.58
C HIS A 172 5.17 17.48 4.96
N VAL A 173 4.47 17.06 6.02
CA VAL A 173 4.90 17.23 7.40
C VAL A 173 6.10 16.34 7.72
N SER A 174 6.04 15.06 7.32
CA SER A 174 7.11 14.08 7.52
C SER A 174 8.43 14.52 6.86
N VAL A 175 8.38 14.95 5.58
CA VAL A 175 9.57 15.42 4.86
C VAL A 175 10.10 16.72 5.45
N THR A 176 9.22 17.69 5.75
CA THR A 176 9.64 18.99 6.28
C THR A 176 10.32 18.87 7.65
N ARG A 177 9.77 18.05 8.55
CA ARG A 177 10.37 17.81 9.88
C ARG A 177 11.74 17.16 9.77
N TRP A 178 11.88 16.16 8.90
CA TRP A 178 13.17 15.50 8.67
C TRP A 178 14.20 16.46 8.05
N CYS A 179 13.81 17.27 7.06
CA CYS A 179 14.68 18.27 6.45
C CYS A 179 15.13 19.32 7.49
N LYS A 180 14.23 19.79 8.35
CA LYS A 180 14.55 20.74 9.43
C LYS A 180 15.55 20.15 10.43
N MET A 181 15.39 18.88 10.80
CA MET A 181 16.28 18.20 11.74
C MET A 181 17.68 17.96 11.16
N THR A 182 17.76 17.61 9.88
CA THR A 182 19.02 17.21 9.24
C THR A 182 19.75 18.33 8.52
N GLY A 183 19.06 19.41 8.16
CA GLY A 183 19.58 20.48 7.30
C GLY A 183 19.53 20.16 5.80
N TYR A 184 19.13 18.96 5.40
CA TYR A 184 19.00 18.60 3.98
C TYR A 184 17.81 19.30 3.32
N LYS A 185 17.95 19.59 2.03
CA LYS A 185 16.89 20.22 1.22
C LYS A 185 15.83 19.19 0.82
N SER A 186 14.58 19.64 0.65
CA SER A 186 13.46 18.78 0.26
C SER A 186 13.61 18.14 -1.12
N PHE A 187 14.44 18.65 -2.01
CA PHE A 187 14.74 18.03 -3.32
C PHE A 187 16.14 17.38 -3.39
N SER A 188 16.78 17.17 -2.23
CA SER A 188 18.09 16.52 -2.15
C SER A 188 18.03 15.02 -2.45
N LYS A 189 19.18 14.45 -2.83
CA LYS A 189 19.31 13.00 -3.04
C LYS A 189 19.17 12.23 -1.73
N GLU A 190 19.59 12.83 -0.63
CA GLU A 190 19.51 12.30 0.73
C GLU A 190 18.05 12.22 1.20
N ARG A 191 17.21 13.22 0.89
CA ARG A 191 15.77 13.13 1.13
C ARG A 191 15.15 11.99 0.32
N SER A 192 15.52 11.87 -0.97
CA SER A 192 15.04 10.80 -1.83
C SER A 192 15.42 9.41 -1.27
N GLU A 193 16.68 9.23 -0.88
CA GLU A 193 17.16 8.02 -0.22
C GLU A 193 16.40 7.74 1.08
N ARG A 194 16.17 8.77 1.92
CA ARG A 194 15.34 8.65 3.12
C ARG A 194 13.93 8.17 2.81
N CYS A 195 13.30 8.65 1.73
CA CYS A 195 12.00 8.15 1.30
C CYS A 195 12.06 6.68 0.83
N GLY A 196 13.16 6.24 0.21
CA GLY A 196 13.39 4.84 -0.13
C GLY A 196 13.48 3.94 1.10
N TRP A 197 14.29 4.32 2.10
CA TRP A 197 14.39 3.60 3.37
C TRP A 197 13.05 3.59 4.13
N LEU A 198 12.32 4.69 4.07
CA LEU A 198 11.01 4.82 4.70
C LEU A 198 9.98 3.89 4.04
N THR A 199 9.99 3.79 2.71
CA THR A 199 9.18 2.82 1.96
C THR A 199 9.49 1.39 2.39
N ALA A 200 10.77 1.04 2.54
CA ALA A 200 11.20 -0.27 3.02
C ALA A 200 10.75 -0.55 4.46
N SER A 201 10.98 0.40 5.37
CA SER A 201 10.57 0.32 6.78
C SER A 201 9.05 0.10 6.92
N THR A 202 8.26 0.87 6.16
CA THR A 202 6.80 0.78 6.19
C THR A 202 6.29 -0.54 5.63
N ALA A 203 6.84 -1.02 4.50
CA ALA A 203 6.46 -2.31 3.94
C ALA A 203 6.83 -3.48 4.87
N LYS A 204 8.01 -3.41 5.49
CA LYS A 204 8.48 -4.37 6.50
C LYS A 204 7.50 -4.44 7.68
N TYR A 205 7.17 -3.29 8.28
CA TYR A 205 6.26 -3.27 9.43
C TYR A 205 4.85 -3.77 9.07
N ALA A 206 4.32 -3.36 7.90
CA ALA A 206 3.04 -3.86 7.42
C ALA A 206 2.99 -5.38 7.31
N VAL A 207 4.06 -6.01 6.79
CA VAL A 207 4.16 -7.47 6.69
C VAL A 207 4.40 -8.14 8.04
N GLU A 208 5.12 -7.52 8.96
CA GLU A 208 5.20 -8.00 10.34
C GLU A 208 3.81 -8.05 11.00
N LEU A 209 2.96 -7.04 10.76
CA LEU A 209 1.57 -7.06 11.24
C LEU A 209 0.75 -8.18 10.59
N LEU A 210 0.88 -8.39 9.27
CA LEU A 210 0.19 -9.48 8.57
C LEU A 210 0.64 -10.86 9.08
N ASN A 211 1.95 -11.07 9.26
CA ASN A 211 2.51 -12.29 9.83
C ASN A 211 1.99 -12.54 11.24
N ARG A 212 1.93 -11.51 12.10
CA ARG A 212 1.35 -11.62 13.44
C ARG A 212 -0.14 -11.97 13.41
N LYS A 213 -0.91 -11.48 12.44
CA LYS A 213 -2.32 -11.87 12.27
C LYS A 213 -2.44 -13.36 11.98
N VAL A 214 -1.61 -13.91 11.10
CA VAL A 214 -1.57 -15.36 10.80
C VAL A 214 -1.27 -16.17 12.06
N ASP A 215 -0.31 -15.69 12.86
CA ASP A 215 0.08 -16.34 14.12
C ASP A 215 -0.94 -16.10 15.26
N ALA A 216 -2.08 -15.48 14.99
CA ALA A 216 -3.08 -15.04 15.98
C ALA A 216 -2.48 -14.20 17.14
N SER A 217 -1.37 -13.51 16.87
CA SER A 217 -0.60 -12.73 17.85
C SER A 217 -0.64 -11.22 17.59
N PHE A 218 -1.37 -10.77 16.56
CA PHE A 218 -1.56 -9.34 16.30
C PHE A 218 -2.23 -8.66 17.50
N LYS A 219 -1.60 -7.58 17.97
CA LYS A 219 -2.14 -6.61 18.91
C LYS A 219 -1.69 -5.23 18.47
N ALA A 220 -2.61 -4.27 18.45
CA ALA A 220 -2.24 -2.87 18.29
C ALA A 220 -1.46 -2.42 19.54
N VAL A 221 -0.27 -1.87 19.34
CA VAL A 221 0.63 -1.44 20.44
C VAL A 221 0.92 0.05 20.39
N HIS A 222 0.51 0.75 19.33
CA HIS A 222 0.62 2.21 19.22
C HIS A 222 -0.75 2.85 19.44
N PRO A 223 -1.16 3.12 20.70
CA PRO A 223 -2.42 3.81 20.95
C PRO A 223 -2.36 5.25 20.45
N LEU A 224 -3.54 5.88 20.33
CA LEU A 224 -3.62 7.33 20.14
C LEU A 224 -2.90 8.04 21.31
N SER A 225 -2.23 9.14 21.01
CA SER A 225 -1.58 9.96 22.03
C SER A 225 -2.59 10.49 23.04
N ALA A 226 -2.12 10.88 24.23
CA ALA A 226 -2.97 11.44 25.26
C ALA A 226 -3.67 12.73 24.79
N GLU A 227 -2.97 13.55 24.01
CA GLU A 227 -3.49 14.79 23.44
C GLU A 227 -4.61 14.52 22.43
N VAL A 228 -4.41 13.57 21.51
CA VAL A 228 -5.44 13.17 20.55
C VAL A 228 -6.67 12.61 21.28
N LYS A 229 -6.49 11.78 22.30
CA LYS A 229 -7.59 11.27 23.13
C LYS A 229 -8.36 12.39 23.82
N SER A 230 -7.64 13.37 24.38
CA SER A 230 -8.25 14.54 25.03
C SER A 230 -9.05 15.40 24.06
N CYS A 231 -8.55 15.66 22.85
CA CYS A 231 -9.32 16.44 21.87
C CYS A 231 -10.58 15.67 21.41
N ARG A 232 -10.44 14.36 21.19
CA ARG A 232 -11.52 13.52 20.68
C ARG A 232 -12.67 13.32 21.69
N SER A 233 -12.46 13.55 22.99
CA SER A 233 -13.57 13.43 23.95
C SER A 233 -14.72 14.40 23.66
N CYS A 234 -14.44 15.55 23.02
CA CYS A 234 -15.45 16.52 22.63
C CYS A 234 -15.63 16.60 21.10
N HIS A 235 -14.55 16.47 20.32
CA HIS A 235 -14.58 16.76 18.89
C HIS A 235 -14.89 15.57 17.98
N ASP A 236 -14.91 14.35 18.49
CA ASP A 236 -15.16 13.13 17.70
C ASP A 236 -16.62 12.67 17.82
N LYS A 237 -16.97 11.62 17.07
CA LYS A 237 -18.29 10.99 17.11
C LYS A 237 -18.75 10.68 18.54
N GLY A 238 -19.90 11.23 18.93
CA GLY A 238 -20.51 11.09 20.26
C GLY A 238 -20.03 12.12 21.28
N GLY A 239 -19.12 13.03 20.91
CA GLY A 239 -18.72 14.17 21.74
C GLY A 239 -19.67 15.35 21.61
N GLU A 240 -19.56 16.32 22.52
CA GLU A 240 -20.43 17.52 22.55
C GLU A 240 -20.33 18.37 21.28
N LEU A 241 -19.14 18.46 20.67
CA LEU A 241 -18.91 19.30 19.49
C LEU A 241 -19.02 18.52 18.18
N GLU A 242 -18.55 17.26 18.15
CA GLU A 242 -18.59 16.35 16.98
C GLU A 242 -18.24 17.03 15.63
N ASN A 243 -17.20 17.87 15.60
CA ASN A 243 -16.85 18.70 14.44
C ASN A 243 -15.46 18.36 13.86
N SER A 244 -14.87 17.24 14.25
CA SER A 244 -13.59 16.73 13.73
C SER A 244 -13.69 15.26 13.35
N ARG A 245 -12.90 14.84 12.35
CA ARG A 245 -12.80 13.45 11.92
C ARG A 245 -11.35 13.10 11.58
N THR A 246 -10.57 12.77 12.61
CA THR A 246 -9.17 12.39 12.44
C THR A 246 -8.65 11.61 13.64
N THR A 247 -7.75 10.66 13.41
CA THR A 247 -6.92 10.00 14.44
C THR A 247 -5.48 10.53 14.47
N MET A 248 -5.11 11.45 13.57
CA MET A 248 -3.76 12.00 13.48
C MET A 248 -3.42 12.87 14.69
N ASP A 249 -2.12 12.99 15.00
CA ASP A 249 -1.60 14.01 15.91
C ASP A 249 -2.17 15.42 15.59
N CYS A 250 -2.75 16.07 16.60
CA CYS A 250 -3.35 17.39 16.47
C CYS A 250 -2.30 18.51 16.58
N GLY A 251 -1.21 18.26 17.31
CA GLY A 251 -0.26 19.29 17.72
C GLY A 251 0.60 19.85 16.59
N GLY A 252 0.75 19.10 15.50
CA GLY A 252 1.37 19.63 14.28
C GLY A 252 0.67 20.85 13.66
N CYS A 253 -0.64 21.01 13.88
CA CYS A 253 -1.44 22.03 13.20
C CYS A 253 -2.15 23.00 14.17
N HIS A 254 -2.74 22.49 15.26
CA HIS A 254 -3.67 23.28 16.07
C HIS A 254 -3.03 24.02 17.25
N PHE A 255 -1.77 23.74 17.60
CA PHE A 255 -1.11 24.29 18.79
C PHE A 255 0.15 25.11 18.49
N THR A 256 0.29 25.58 17.24
CA THR A 256 1.41 26.44 16.81
C THR A 256 1.18 27.94 17.14
N GLY A 257 0.12 28.27 17.89
CA GLY A 257 -0.23 29.63 18.32
C GLY A 257 -1.08 29.65 19.61
N LYS A 258 -1.51 30.86 20.03
CA LYS A 258 -2.36 31.08 21.22
C LYS A 258 -3.83 30.72 20.96
N ALA A 259 -4.12 29.50 20.53
CA ALA A 259 -5.50 29.04 20.51
C ALA A 259 -5.99 28.97 21.96
N LYS A 260 -6.95 29.84 22.32
CA LYS A 260 -7.64 29.75 23.61
C LYS A 260 -8.61 28.58 23.52
N HIS A 261 -8.17 27.42 23.99
CA HIS A 261 -9.06 26.32 24.32
C HIS A 261 -9.59 26.57 25.74
N PRO A 262 -10.90 26.43 25.99
CA PRO A 262 -11.44 26.44 27.36
C PRO A 262 -10.80 25.35 28.21
#